data_AF-A0A959RNI5-F1
#
_entry.id   AF-A0A959RNI5-F1
#
_cell.length_a   1.000
_cell.length_b   1.000
_cell.length_c   1.000
_cell.angle_alpha   90.00
_cell.angle_beta   90.00
_cell.angle_gamma   90.00
#
_symmetry.space_group_name_H-M   'P 1'
#
loop_
_entity.id
_entity.type
_entity.pdbx_description
1 polymer ?
#
loop_
_entity_poly.entity_id
_entity_poly.type
_entity_poly.pdbx_seq_one_letter_code
_entity_poly.pdbx_strand_id
1 'polypeptide(L)'
;MKKIFTLLISSLFSLSLLAFDGSRLSIATATNMELKIEIDGRQFSLQNNSLTLSYLQSGYHEVKIFRPAAQSRFSFGRNVIIYQNSILLKRGFHFDIMVNRFGKVMIDERQINVANDWYNDQDDYYDSNNDGWNNGYSHVMNARSFETLKQTLRKEWFENNRLSSAKFV
;
A
#
# COMPACT_ATOMS: atom_id res chain seq x y z
N MET A 1 5.73 17.84 45.24
CA MET A 1 6.67 17.04 44.40
C MET A 1 6.07 15.72 43.90
N LYS A 2 5.47 14.87 44.75
CA LYS A 2 4.93 13.55 44.33
C LYS A 2 3.85 13.62 43.23
N LYS A 3 2.93 14.60 43.28
CA LYS A 3 1.80 14.72 42.33
C LYS A 3 2.23 15.06 40.89
N ILE A 4 3.22 15.94 40.73
CA ILE A 4 3.73 16.36 39.41
C ILE A 4 4.45 15.20 38.74
N PHE A 5 5.21 14.42 39.52
CA PHE A 5 5.90 13.23 39.03
C PHE A 5 4.92 12.14 38.57
N THR A 6 3.85 11.89 39.35
CA THR A 6 2.80 10.92 38.96
C THR A 6 2.10 11.33 37.67
N LEU A 7 1.81 12.62 37.49
CA LEU A 7 1.13 13.14 36.30
C LEU A 7 2.01 13.05 35.05
N LEU A 8 3.31 13.29 35.21
CA LEU A 8 4.29 13.19 34.12
C LEU A 8 4.46 11.71 33.69
N ILE A 9 4.51 10.77 34.63
CA ILE A 9 4.56 9.34 34.34
C ILE A 9 3.28 8.85 33.65
N SER A 10 2.10 9.24 34.14
CA SER A 10 0.84 8.86 33.50
C SER A 10 0.71 9.43 32.09
N SER A 11 1.21 10.66 31.87
CA SER A 11 1.22 11.30 30.56
C SER A 11 2.12 10.56 29.56
N LEU A 12 3.34 10.18 29.98
CA LEU A 12 4.27 9.43 29.13
C LEU A 12 3.73 8.05 28.73
N PHE A 13 3.03 7.35 29.64
CA PHE A 13 2.39 6.08 29.30
C PHE A 13 1.26 6.24 28.29
N SER A 14 0.45 7.31 28.38
CA SER A 14 -0.62 7.58 27.42
C SER A 14 -0.09 7.85 26.00
N LEU A 15 1.10 8.45 25.86
CA LEU A 15 1.71 8.72 24.56
C LEU A 15 2.14 7.43 23.81
N SER A 16 2.45 6.35 24.54
CA SER A 16 2.83 5.07 23.91
C SER A 16 1.70 4.41 23.12
N LEU A 17 0.45 4.71 23.45
CA LEU A 17 -0.74 4.20 22.76
C LEU A 17 -1.02 4.95 21.44
N LEU A 18 -0.41 6.12 21.24
CA LEU A 18 -0.56 6.93 20.03
C LEU A 18 0.43 6.55 18.92
N ALA A 19 1.36 5.61 19.18
CA ALA A 19 2.18 4.99 18.15
C ALA A 19 1.33 3.99 17.34
N PHE A 20 0.42 4.53 16.54
CA PHE A 20 -0.43 3.78 15.65
C PHE A 20 0.39 3.35 14.43
N ASP A 21 0.63 2.05 14.35
CA ASP A 21 1.28 1.39 13.22
C ASP A 21 0.26 0.38 12.68
N GLY A 22 -0.61 0.88 11.80
CA GLY A 22 -1.75 0.15 11.28
C GLY A 22 -1.32 -1.09 10.51
N SER A 23 -2.14 -2.15 10.53
CA SER A 23 -1.96 -3.26 9.60
C SER A 23 -2.68 -2.96 8.28
N ARG A 24 -2.13 -3.46 7.17
CA ARG A 24 -2.73 -3.33 5.85
C ARG A 24 -3.02 -4.72 5.29
N LEU A 25 -4.19 -4.89 4.69
CA LEU A 25 -4.57 -6.09 3.95
C LEU A 25 -4.86 -5.69 2.51
N SER A 26 -4.14 -6.28 1.56
CA SER A 26 -4.51 -6.21 0.14
C SER A 26 -5.00 -7.54 -0.36
N ILE A 27 -6.02 -7.48 -1.20
CA ILE A 27 -6.53 -8.62 -1.95
C ILE A 27 -6.57 -8.21 -3.41
N ALA A 28 -5.83 -8.92 -4.25
CA ALA A 28 -5.74 -8.64 -5.67
C ALA A 28 -6.10 -9.87 -6.50
N THR A 29 -6.63 -9.64 -7.69
CA THR A 29 -6.82 -10.68 -8.70
C THR A 29 -5.99 -10.38 -9.93
N ALA A 30 -5.37 -11.43 -10.48
CA ALA A 30 -4.57 -11.32 -11.71
C ALA A 30 -5.40 -11.02 -12.97
N THR A 31 -6.74 -11.09 -12.87
CA THR A 31 -7.67 -10.97 -14.01
C THR A 31 -8.97 -10.30 -13.59
N ASN A 32 -9.78 -9.86 -14.57
CA ASN A 32 -11.11 -9.24 -14.37
C ASN A 32 -12.20 -10.21 -13.89
N MET A 33 -11.86 -11.11 -12.97
CA MET A 33 -12.82 -12.01 -12.35
C MET A 33 -13.66 -11.25 -11.33
N GLU A 34 -14.98 -11.40 -11.41
CA GLU A 34 -15.89 -10.87 -10.39
C GLU A 34 -15.73 -11.70 -9.11
N LEU A 35 -15.03 -11.13 -8.14
CA LEU A 35 -14.85 -11.70 -6.80
C LEU A 35 -15.53 -10.81 -5.78
N LYS A 36 -16.21 -11.46 -4.83
CA LYS A 36 -16.69 -10.82 -3.62
C LYS A 36 -15.82 -11.27 -2.46
N ILE A 37 -15.50 -10.31 -1.61
CA ILE A 37 -14.63 -10.49 -0.47
C ILE A 37 -15.47 -10.24 0.76
N GLU A 38 -15.30 -11.09 1.77
CA GLU A 38 -15.92 -10.92 3.07
C GLU A 38 -14.82 -11.01 4.13
N ILE A 39 -14.71 -9.97 4.95
CA ILE A 39 -13.72 -9.87 6.03
C ILE A 39 -14.49 -9.60 7.32
N ASP A 40 -14.37 -10.50 8.28
CA ASP A 40 -15.11 -10.47 9.56
C ASP A 40 -16.62 -10.27 9.38
N GLY A 41 -17.19 -10.89 8.33
CA GLY A 41 -18.60 -10.78 7.97
C GLY A 41 -18.99 -9.52 7.19
N ARG A 42 -18.06 -8.59 6.93
CA ARG A 42 -18.30 -7.39 6.11
C ARG A 42 -17.93 -7.67 4.67
N GLN A 43 -18.84 -7.38 3.73
CA GLN A 43 -18.61 -7.59 2.30
C GLN A 43 -17.95 -6.38 1.65
N PHE A 44 -16.99 -6.66 0.79
CA PHE A 44 -16.24 -5.70 -0.01
C PHE A 44 -16.21 -6.15 -1.46
N SER A 45 -16.24 -5.17 -2.35
CA SER A 45 -16.06 -5.35 -3.79
C SER A 45 -14.66 -4.90 -4.17
N LEU A 46 -14.06 -5.61 -5.13
CA LEU A 46 -12.81 -5.17 -5.74
C LEU A 46 -13.04 -3.90 -6.57
N GLN A 47 -12.11 -2.95 -6.45
CA GLN A 47 -11.99 -1.79 -7.33
C GLN A 47 -10.76 -2.00 -8.20
N ASN A 48 -10.93 -2.01 -9.53
CA ASN A 48 -9.82 -2.24 -10.47
C ASN A 48 -9.02 -3.52 -10.16
N ASN A 49 -9.70 -4.64 -9.88
CA ASN A 49 -9.09 -5.93 -9.53
C ASN A 49 -8.32 -5.97 -8.21
N SER A 50 -8.41 -4.93 -7.38
CA SER A 50 -7.76 -4.89 -6.08
C SER A 50 -8.68 -4.33 -5.01
N LEU A 51 -8.43 -4.73 -3.77
CA LEU A 51 -9.01 -4.13 -2.58
C LEU A 51 -7.87 -3.97 -1.59
N THR A 52 -7.65 -2.75 -1.12
CA THR A 52 -6.70 -2.47 -0.05
C THR A 52 -7.47 -1.91 1.12
N LEU A 53 -7.34 -2.56 2.27
CA LEU A 53 -7.89 -2.12 3.54
C LEU A 53 -6.73 -1.71 4.44
N SER A 54 -6.66 -0.41 4.69
CA SER A 54 -5.74 0.17 5.65
C SER A 54 -6.37 0.19 7.04
N TYR A 55 -5.52 0.27 8.06
CA TYR A 55 -5.96 0.51 9.43
C TYR A 55 -6.81 -0.61 10.04
N LEU A 56 -6.60 -1.84 9.58
CA LEU A 56 -7.16 -3.01 10.25
C LEU A 56 -6.49 -3.18 11.61
N GLN A 57 -7.30 -3.52 12.61
CA GLN A 57 -6.82 -3.87 13.93
C GLN A 57 -5.87 -5.07 13.79
N SER A 58 -4.81 -5.13 14.59
CA SER A 58 -3.99 -6.35 14.63
C SER A 58 -4.72 -7.46 15.35
N GLY A 59 -4.69 -8.67 14.80
CA GLY A 59 -5.40 -9.82 15.37
C GLY A 59 -5.74 -10.85 14.31
N TYR A 60 -6.59 -11.80 14.67
CA TYR A 60 -7.13 -12.77 13.74
C TYR A 60 -8.34 -12.20 13.02
N HIS A 61 -8.32 -12.26 11.69
CA HIS A 61 -9.41 -11.83 10.83
C HIS A 61 -9.88 -13.00 9.97
N GLU A 62 -11.18 -13.21 9.87
CA GLU A 62 -11.74 -14.21 8.95
C GLU A 62 -11.83 -13.60 7.56
N VAL A 63 -11.14 -14.20 6.58
CA VAL A 63 -11.18 -13.76 5.19
C VAL A 63 -11.81 -14.84 4.34
N LYS A 64 -12.86 -14.47 3.62
CA LYS A 64 -13.59 -15.32 2.68
C LYS A 64 -13.65 -14.64 1.32
N ILE A 65 -13.15 -15.32 0.30
CA ILE A 65 -13.18 -14.87 -1.08
C ILE A 65 -14.03 -15.86 -1.86
N PHE A 66 -15.06 -15.36 -2.53
CA PHE A 66 -15.97 -16.20 -3.29
C PHE A 66 -16.37 -15.54 -4.61
N ARG A 67 -16.71 -16.39 -5.57
CA ARG A 67 -17.35 -15.96 -6.81
C ARG A 67 -18.86 -15.98 -6.60
N PRO A 68 -19.56 -14.85 -6.77
CA PRO A 68 -21.01 -14.86 -6.78
C PRO A 68 -21.50 -15.72 -7.95
N ALA A 69 -22.57 -16.47 -7.74
CA ALA A 69 -23.16 -17.19 -8.85
C ALA A 69 -23.84 -16.21 -9.82
N ALA A 70 -23.76 -16.50 -11.12
CA ALA A 70 -24.48 -15.72 -12.13
C ALA A 70 -25.98 -15.76 -11.81
N GLN A 71 -26.54 -14.60 -11.49
CA GLN A 71 -27.94 -14.46 -11.09
C GLN A 71 -28.83 -14.58 -12.34
N SER A 72 -29.21 -15.80 -12.68
CA SER A 72 -30.22 -16.06 -13.71
C SER A 72 -31.61 -16.08 -13.06
N ARG A 73 -32.61 -15.50 -13.74
CA ARG A 73 -34.00 -15.35 -13.27
C ARG A 73 -34.69 -16.65 -12.83
N PHE A 74 -34.10 -17.80 -13.15
CA PHE A 74 -34.63 -19.14 -12.85
C PHE A 74 -33.62 -20.05 -12.13
N SER A 75 -32.48 -19.53 -11.66
CA SER A 75 -31.44 -20.36 -11.02
C SER A 75 -30.92 -19.72 -9.75
N PHE A 76 -31.10 -20.43 -8.63
CA PHE A 76 -30.37 -20.17 -7.38
C PHE A 76 -28.95 -20.69 -7.55
N GLY A 77 -28.14 -19.93 -8.28
CA GLY A 77 -26.73 -20.23 -8.42
C GLY A 77 -26.07 -20.27 -7.04
N ARG A 78 -25.20 -21.25 -6.81
CA ARG A 78 -24.42 -21.37 -5.57
C ARG A 78 -23.13 -20.58 -5.69
N ASN A 79 -22.82 -19.79 -4.67
CA ASN A 79 -21.54 -19.09 -4.58
C ASN A 79 -20.41 -20.12 -4.50
N VAL A 80 -19.34 -19.87 -5.26
CA VAL A 80 -18.16 -20.74 -5.26
C VAL A 80 -17.12 -20.12 -4.34
N ILE A 81 -16.83 -20.77 -3.22
CA ILE A 81 -15.79 -20.33 -2.29
C ILE A 81 -14.43 -20.66 -2.90
N ILE A 82 -13.58 -19.65 -3.05
CA ILE A 82 -12.21 -19.77 -3.58
C ILE A 82 -11.22 -19.84 -2.43
N TYR A 83 -11.44 -19.03 -1.40
CA TYR A 83 -10.60 -18.97 -0.22
C TYR A 83 -11.48 -18.75 1.01
N GLN A 84 -11.21 -19.47 2.09
CA GLN A 84 -11.79 -19.18 3.39
C GLN A 84 -10.80 -19.61 4.46
N ASN A 85 -10.25 -18.63 5.19
CA ASN A 85 -9.36 -18.91 6.31
C ASN A 85 -9.29 -17.73 7.28
N SER A 86 -8.83 -17.99 8.50
CA SER A 86 -8.43 -16.95 9.44
C SER A 86 -6.96 -16.59 9.23
N ILE A 87 -6.68 -15.30 9.08
CA ILE A 87 -5.32 -14.76 8.93
C ILE A 87 -4.94 -13.94 10.15
N LEU A 88 -3.68 -13.99 10.56
CA LEU A 88 -3.14 -13.18 11.64
C LEU A 88 -2.54 -11.89 11.05
N LEU A 89 -3.21 -10.75 11.26
CA LEU A 89 -2.67 -9.44 10.92
C LEU A 89 -1.78 -8.92 12.04
N LYS A 90 -0.50 -8.70 11.73
CA LYS A 90 0.49 -8.12 12.63
C LYS A 90 0.54 -6.61 12.47
N ARG A 91 0.84 -5.89 13.55
CA ARG A 91 1.05 -4.43 13.54
C ARG A 91 2.30 -4.10 12.73
N GLY A 92 2.22 -3.09 11.86
CA GLY A 92 3.32 -2.70 10.98
C GLY A 92 3.63 -3.73 9.90
N PHE A 93 2.68 -4.60 9.55
CA PHE A 93 2.80 -5.52 8.42
C PHE A 93 1.68 -5.30 7.41
N HIS A 94 2.03 -5.53 6.15
CA HIS A 94 1.14 -5.59 5.01
C HIS A 94 1.01 -7.06 4.61
N PHE A 95 -0.21 -7.56 4.73
CA PHE A 95 -0.59 -8.89 4.28
C PHE A 95 -1.22 -8.81 2.90
N ASP A 96 -0.71 -9.58 1.93
CA ASP A 96 -1.21 -9.58 0.56
C ASP A 96 -1.77 -10.96 0.19
N ILE A 97 -2.94 -10.97 -0.42
CA ILE A 97 -3.60 -12.17 -0.93
C ILE A 97 -3.85 -11.97 -2.42
N MET A 98 -3.17 -12.75 -3.23
CA MET A 98 -3.34 -12.74 -4.67
C MET A 98 -4.12 -13.97 -5.13
N VAL A 99 -5.23 -13.75 -5.85
CA VAL A 99 -5.98 -14.81 -6.51
C VAL A 99 -5.62 -14.83 -7.99
N ASN A 100 -5.10 -15.95 -8.47
CA ASN A 100 -4.80 -16.10 -9.89
C ASN A 100 -6.05 -16.48 -10.71
N ARG A 101 -5.92 -16.45 -12.03
CA ARG A 101 -7.01 -16.82 -12.97
C ARG A 101 -7.57 -18.24 -12.80
N PHE A 102 -6.82 -19.12 -12.13
CA PHE A 102 -7.20 -20.51 -11.88
C PHE A 102 -7.83 -20.69 -10.48
N GLY A 103 -8.04 -19.61 -9.73
CA GLY A 103 -8.54 -19.67 -8.36
C GLY A 103 -7.52 -20.17 -7.35
N LYS A 104 -6.23 -20.25 -7.70
CA LYS A 104 -5.18 -20.49 -6.70
C LYS A 104 -4.88 -19.20 -5.97
N VAL A 105 -4.64 -19.33 -4.67
CA VAL A 105 -4.40 -18.23 -3.76
C VAL A 105 -2.92 -18.23 -3.39
N MET A 106 -2.27 -17.08 -3.53
CA MET A 106 -0.92 -16.82 -3.05
C MET A 106 -1.03 -15.81 -1.91
N ILE A 107 -0.25 -16.02 -0.86
CA ILE A 107 -0.28 -15.21 0.35
C ILE A 107 1.15 -14.77 0.64
N ASP A 108 1.34 -13.48 0.86
CA ASP A 108 2.62 -12.89 1.25
C ASP A 108 2.43 -11.93 2.44
N GLU A 109 3.45 -11.78 3.27
CA GLU A 109 3.46 -10.89 4.42
C GLU A 109 4.75 -10.08 4.41
N ARG A 110 4.65 -8.76 4.47
CA ARG A 110 5.80 -7.85 4.46
C ARG A 110 5.71 -6.82 5.56
N GLN A 111 6.85 -6.47 6.13
CA GLN A 111 6.90 -5.36 7.08
C GLN A 111 6.66 -4.04 6.34
N ILE A 112 5.77 -3.21 6.89
CA ILE A 112 5.57 -1.83 6.46
C ILE A 112 6.78 -1.05 6.95
N ASN A 113 7.58 -0.57 6.02
CA ASN A 113 8.72 0.28 6.34
C ASN A 113 8.42 1.67 5.78
N VAL A 114 8.30 2.64 6.69
CA VAL A 114 8.02 4.06 6.38
C VAL A 114 9.10 4.68 5.47
N ALA A 115 10.32 4.12 5.46
CA ALA A 115 11.39 4.55 4.57
C ALA A 115 11.29 4.01 3.13
N ASN A 116 10.25 3.23 2.82
CA ASN A 116 10.07 2.60 1.52
C ASN A 116 8.98 3.35 0.72
N ASP A 117 9.34 3.90 -0.44
CA ASP A 117 8.49 4.77 -1.28
C ASP A 117 7.07 4.21 -1.50
N TRP A 118 6.96 2.88 -1.66
CA TRP A 118 5.70 2.17 -1.88
C TRP A 118 4.62 2.41 -0.81
N TYR A 119 4.99 2.85 0.39
CA TYR A 119 4.04 3.13 1.47
C TYR A 119 3.75 4.62 1.67
N ASN A 120 4.56 5.52 1.10
CA ASN A 120 4.37 6.98 1.22
C ASN A 120 3.32 7.51 0.23
N ASP A 121 3.11 6.82 -0.90
CA ASP A 121 2.21 7.32 -1.96
C ASP A 121 0.74 6.88 -1.79
N GLN A 122 0.43 6.04 -0.79
CA GLN A 122 -0.87 5.37 -0.70
C GLN A 122 -1.87 6.04 0.26
N ASP A 123 -1.45 7.03 1.06
CA ASP A 123 -2.31 7.67 2.06
C ASP A 123 -3.05 8.92 1.54
N ASP A 124 -2.75 9.38 0.30
CA ASP A 124 -3.35 10.59 -0.30
C ASP A 124 -4.48 10.31 -1.31
N TYR A 125 -5.17 9.16 -1.21
CA TYR A 125 -6.28 8.82 -2.13
C TYR A 125 -7.68 9.06 -1.57
N TYR A 126 -7.82 9.99 -0.63
CA TYR A 126 -9.11 10.57 -0.28
C TYR A 126 -8.94 12.07 0.00
N ASP A 127 -9.62 12.88 -0.83
CA ASP A 127 -9.92 14.31 -0.64
C ASP A 127 -8.96 15.32 -1.28
N SER A 128 -9.09 15.52 -2.60
CA SER A 128 -9.12 16.90 -3.12
C SER A 128 -9.67 16.95 -4.55
N ASN A 129 -10.95 17.30 -4.67
CA ASN A 129 -11.37 18.13 -5.79
C ASN A 129 -10.65 19.48 -5.63
N ASN A 130 -9.49 19.64 -6.26
CA ASN A 130 -8.91 20.96 -6.41
C ASN A 130 -8.20 21.05 -7.76
N ASP A 131 -8.87 21.77 -8.66
CA ASP A 131 -8.33 22.29 -9.90
C ASP A 131 -6.98 22.99 -9.64
N GLY A 132 -5.90 22.37 -10.07
CA GLY A 132 -4.54 22.87 -9.85
C GLY A 132 -3.68 22.67 -11.08
N TRP A 133 -3.77 23.61 -12.01
CA TRP A 133 -2.80 23.77 -13.09
C TRP A 133 -1.37 23.73 -12.55
N ASN A 134 -0.56 22.73 -12.91
CA ASN A 134 0.88 22.92 -12.85
C ASN A 134 1.59 22.19 -14.00
N ASN A 135 2.08 23.02 -14.92
CA ASN A 135 2.84 22.65 -16.09
C ASN A 135 4.17 21.98 -15.70
N GLY A 136 4.37 20.77 -16.22
CA GLY A 136 5.60 20.29 -16.84
C GLY A 136 6.93 20.76 -16.25
N TYR A 137 7.42 20.09 -15.20
CA TYR A 137 8.85 19.97 -14.89
C TYR A 137 9.15 18.61 -14.24
N SER A 138 8.91 17.51 -14.96
CA SER A 138 9.21 16.14 -14.50
C SER A 138 10.59 15.63 -14.95
N HIS A 139 11.58 16.54 -15.11
CA HIS A 139 12.97 16.17 -15.45
C HIS A 139 14.00 16.84 -14.54
N VAL A 140 13.60 17.31 -13.35
CA VAL A 140 14.56 17.92 -12.43
C VAL A 140 15.42 16.82 -11.81
N MET A 141 16.67 16.75 -12.27
CA MET A 141 17.68 15.82 -11.74
C MET A 141 17.79 15.98 -10.21
N ASN A 142 17.68 14.86 -9.48
CA ASN A 142 17.83 14.90 -8.01
C ASN A 142 19.23 15.42 -7.62
N ALA A 143 19.33 16.04 -6.43
CA ALA A 143 20.56 16.73 -6.00
C ALA A 143 21.80 15.81 -5.97
N ARG A 144 21.62 14.52 -5.71
CA ARG A 144 22.71 13.53 -5.69
C ARG A 144 23.22 13.22 -7.10
N SER A 145 22.32 13.06 -8.06
CA SER A 145 22.65 12.87 -9.48
C SER A 145 23.34 14.11 -10.04
N PHE A 146 22.92 15.31 -9.62
CA PHE A 146 23.55 16.57 -10.02
C PHE A 146 24.99 16.69 -9.49
N GLU A 147 25.24 16.38 -8.22
CA GLU A 147 26.60 16.37 -7.67
C GLU A 147 27.48 15.31 -8.33
N THR A 148 26.91 14.17 -8.71
CA THR A 148 27.62 13.13 -9.46
C THR A 148 28.02 13.62 -10.86
N LEU A 149 27.08 14.24 -11.60
CA LEU A 149 27.35 14.84 -12.91
C LEU A 149 28.44 15.92 -12.83
N LYS A 150 28.37 16.77 -11.81
CA LYS A 150 29.37 17.82 -11.56
C LYS A 150 30.76 17.24 -11.31
N GLN A 151 30.87 16.14 -10.58
CA GLN A 151 32.14 15.47 -10.37
C GLN A 151 32.69 14.83 -11.66
N THR A 152 31.83 14.21 -12.47
CA THR A 152 32.20 13.65 -13.77
C THR A 152 32.73 14.72 -14.71
N LEU A 153 32.01 15.84 -14.86
CA LEU A 153 32.44 16.97 -15.68
C LEU A 153 33.75 17.60 -15.20
N ARG A 154 34.01 17.64 -13.88
CA ARG A 154 35.27 18.15 -13.32
C ARG A 154 36.46 17.23 -13.59
N LYS A 155 36.24 15.92 -13.71
CA LYS A 155 37.29 14.93 -14.00
C LYS A 155 37.58 14.78 -15.50
N GLU A 156 36.68 15.26 -16.35
CA GLU A 156 36.82 15.16 -17.80
C GLU A 156 37.71 16.27 -18.36
N TRP A 157 38.83 15.88 -18.97
CA TRP A 157 39.91 16.78 -19.41
C TRP A 157 39.72 17.33 -20.83
N PHE A 158 38.84 16.71 -21.64
CA PHE A 158 38.59 17.09 -23.03
C PHE A 158 37.24 17.80 -23.18
N GLU A 159 37.27 19.04 -23.71
CA GLU A 159 36.09 19.91 -23.82
C GLU A 159 34.95 19.34 -24.68
N ASN A 160 35.28 18.58 -25.73
CA ASN A 160 34.29 17.96 -26.61
C ASN A 160 33.41 16.93 -25.89
N ASN A 161 33.94 16.22 -24.88
CA ASN A 161 33.13 15.27 -24.12
C ASN A 161 32.24 15.96 -23.07
N ARG A 162 32.68 17.09 -22.51
CA ARG A 162 31.89 17.86 -21.53
C ARG A 162 30.58 18.38 -22.12
N LEU A 163 30.63 18.87 -23.37
CA LEU A 163 29.46 19.35 -24.10
C LEU A 163 28.46 18.24 -24.45
N SER A 164 28.96 17.03 -24.76
CA SER A 164 28.11 15.87 -25.02
C SER A 164 27.41 15.39 -23.75
N SER A 165 28.12 15.33 -22.62
CA SER A 165 27.58 14.86 -21.34
C SER A 165 26.53 15.81 -20.74
N ALA A 166 26.58 17.10 -21.07
CA ALA A 166 25.58 18.08 -20.62
C ALA A 166 24.27 18.07 -21.44
N LYS A 167 24.27 17.46 -22.63
CA LYS A 167 23.13 17.49 -23.56
C LYS A 167 22.11 16.36 -23.36
N PHE A 168 22.44 15.35 -22.55
CA PHE A 168 21.58 14.20 -22.23
C PHE A 168 20.80 14.38 -20.91
N VAL A 169 20.64 15.62 -20.46
CA VAL A 169 19.78 16.05 -19.34
C VAL A 169 18.86 17.13 -19.87
#